data_AF-A0A848KSL2-F1
#
_entry.id   AF-A0A848KSL2-F1
#
_cell.length_a   1.000
_cell.length_b   1.000
_cell.length_c   1.000
_cell.angle_alpha   90.00
_cell.angle_beta   90.00
_cell.angle_gamma   90.00
#
_symmetry.space_group_name_H-M   'P 1'
#
loop_
_entity.id
_entity.type
_entity.pdbx_description
1 polymer ?
#
loop_
_entity_poly.entity_id
_entity_poly.type
_entity_poly.pdbx_seq_one_letter_code
_entity_poly.pdbx_strand_id
1 'polypeptide(L)'
;MTAPARRFRSRATEPTERGIELGTAHGTEIRTCIAAYQRLFDDAAGTAVDLEYWGSLAWASITACAPALAREIAGIASGARVSVNSVAAINARTEILAAVGATTAGECSTVVALHDDAAPTAVQAWDWYSELAQSWFVWEIPHADGRLTTTVTEYGIVGKIGVNDRGLGVHFNILHHDADGVGIGAPVHVLARKVLDDAADLNQALLTLAAASVSASSSLTLVAARDGESAAVSVELNPAGVGYALPDSAGLLVHTNHFLQAAAAQGHDTELRNGPDTVVRYDMLRRRLAGRHDIGVNEVVAALNSHLLGGGATCCHPDRGLPATSHFATLATVVLDVEHGTLAAHDGGPCTFESPAPEQFPATEDPTTEHTETTMLKLKRIDNMDILTTDVDRLVEFYHGTLGLGFHLPYEKDEEWAAIDMGNLTLYIFKSEVGEHAPRRTAINADNAPGYDSIAFEIENLDEAVSELDGKVEWVDEEVQWKHPSGAWYRYRPFFDPDGNMLYVTEPHRADA
;
A
#
# COMPACT_ATOMS: atom_id res chain seq x y z
N MET A 1 -4.62 -3.98 19.99
CA MET A 1 -3.19 -4.35 19.96
C MET A 1 -3.06 -5.58 19.07
N THR A 2 -2.94 -5.34 17.76
CA THR A 2 -2.50 -6.34 16.78
C THR A 2 -1.05 -6.71 17.11
N ALA A 3 -0.73 -8.01 17.10
CA ALA A 3 0.65 -8.43 17.25
C ALA A 3 1.44 -8.00 16.00
N PRO A 4 2.65 -7.43 16.13
CA PRO A 4 3.46 -7.11 14.96
C PRO A 4 3.70 -8.38 14.14
N ALA A 5 3.73 -8.25 12.81
CA ALA A 5 3.98 -9.37 11.92
C ALA A 5 5.27 -10.10 12.34
N ARG A 6 5.25 -11.44 12.24
CA ARG A 6 6.40 -12.28 12.59
C ARG A 6 7.58 -11.91 11.70
N ARG A 7 8.69 -11.43 12.27
CA ARG A 7 9.92 -11.07 11.52
C ARG A 7 11.06 -12.01 11.85
N PHE A 8 11.88 -12.33 10.86
CA PHE A 8 13.15 -13.05 11.01
C PHE A 8 14.21 -12.36 10.16
N ARG A 9 15.37 -12.07 10.76
CA ARG A 9 16.54 -11.54 10.04
C ARG A 9 17.64 -12.57 10.04
N SER A 10 18.08 -12.98 8.85
CA SER A 10 19.22 -13.87 8.73
C SER A 10 20.51 -13.19 9.18
N ARG A 11 21.38 -13.96 9.84
CA ARG A 11 22.75 -13.54 10.16
C ARG A 11 23.73 -14.04 9.11
N ALA A 12 23.46 -15.20 8.53
CA ALA A 12 24.27 -15.74 7.45
C ALA A 12 23.94 -15.04 6.11
N THR A 13 24.98 -14.68 5.39
CA THR A 13 24.90 -13.98 4.10
C THR A 13 25.12 -14.92 2.91
N GLU A 14 25.75 -16.07 3.12
CA GLU A 14 25.92 -17.12 2.11
C GLU A 14 24.64 -17.97 1.97
N PRO A 15 24.15 -18.25 0.74
CA PRO A 15 22.86 -18.90 0.54
C PRO A 15 22.66 -20.21 1.29
N THR A 16 23.64 -21.13 1.26
CA THR A 16 23.54 -22.43 1.95
C THR A 16 23.41 -22.24 3.46
N GLU A 17 24.26 -21.41 4.06
CA GLU A 17 24.31 -21.17 5.50
C GLU A 17 23.06 -20.45 5.98
N ARG A 18 22.60 -19.45 5.21
CA ARG A 18 21.33 -18.75 5.43
C ARG A 18 20.15 -19.71 5.41
N GLY A 19 20.12 -20.61 4.44
CA GLY A 19 19.09 -21.64 4.38
C GLY A 19 19.11 -22.55 5.62
N ILE A 20 20.29 -23.05 6.02
CA ILE A 20 20.44 -23.88 7.23
C ILE A 20 19.97 -23.13 8.46
N GLU A 21 20.30 -21.84 8.57
CA GLU A 21 19.89 -20.97 9.67
C GLU A 21 18.36 -20.88 9.75
N LEU A 22 17.68 -20.51 8.66
CA LEU A 22 16.22 -20.42 8.60
C LEU A 22 15.57 -21.78 8.92
N GLY A 23 16.07 -22.85 8.29
CA GLY A 23 15.57 -24.20 8.48
C GLY A 23 15.69 -24.68 9.92
N THR A 24 16.80 -24.34 10.59
CA THR A 24 17.03 -24.70 12.00
C THR A 24 16.13 -23.88 12.93
N ALA A 25 15.98 -22.58 12.67
CA ALA A 25 15.17 -21.69 13.49
C ALA A 25 13.67 -21.98 13.40
N HIS A 26 13.18 -22.34 12.20
CA HIS A 26 11.75 -22.46 11.90
C HIS A 26 11.34 -23.84 11.40
N GLY A 27 12.08 -24.89 11.77
CA GLY A 27 11.85 -26.23 11.24
C GLY A 27 10.45 -26.76 11.53
N THR A 28 9.82 -26.37 12.63
CA THR A 28 8.45 -26.78 12.96
C THR A 28 7.43 -26.11 12.05
N GLU A 29 7.57 -24.81 11.83
CA GLU A 29 6.72 -24.01 10.97
C GLU A 29 6.85 -24.44 9.50
N ILE A 30 8.08 -24.75 9.05
CA ILE A 30 8.34 -25.29 7.71
C ILE A 30 7.64 -26.64 7.52
N ARG A 31 7.77 -27.58 8.49
CA ARG A 31 7.07 -28.88 8.41
C ARG A 31 5.54 -28.71 8.40
N THR A 32 5.02 -27.79 9.20
CA THR A 32 3.59 -27.45 9.21
C THR A 32 3.13 -26.88 7.87
N CYS A 33 3.90 -25.97 7.28
CA CYS A 33 3.62 -25.39 5.97
C CYS A 33 3.65 -26.44 4.86
N ILE A 34 4.67 -27.32 4.83
CA ILE A 34 4.73 -28.46 3.90
C ILE A 34 3.51 -29.36 4.04
N ALA A 35 3.10 -29.70 5.26
CA ALA A 35 1.94 -30.55 5.50
C ALA A 35 0.62 -29.89 5.06
N ALA A 36 0.49 -28.57 5.22
CA ALA A 36 -0.66 -27.81 4.74
C ALA A 36 -0.72 -27.80 3.21
N TYR A 37 0.42 -27.57 2.54
CA TYR A 37 0.49 -27.64 1.08
C TYR A 37 0.23 -29.04 0.53
N GLN A 38 0.71 -30.10 1.20
CA GLN A 38 0.36 -31.47 0.83
C GLN A 38 -1.16 -31.67 0.81
N ARG A 39 -1.86 -31.26 1.88
CA ARG A 39 -3.33 -31.35 1.94
C ARG A 39 -3.99 -30.56 0.82
N LEU A 40 -3.51 -29.35 0.57
CA LEU A 40 -4.06 -28.51 -0.49
C LEU A 40 -3.88 -29.14 -1.88
N PHE A 41 -2.72 -29.72 -2.17
CA PHE A 41 -2.48 -30.42 -3.42
C PHE A 41 -3.35 -31.68 -3.54
N ASP A 42 -3.49 -32.46 -2.46
CA ASP A 42 -4.31 -33.67 -2.43
C ASP A 42 -5.79 -33.34 -2.69
N ASP A 43 -6.31 -32.31 -2.01
CA ASP A 43 -7.68 -31.84 -2.15
C ASP A 43 -7.94 -31.31 -3.56
N ALA A 44 -6.99 -30.55 -4.13
CA ALA A 44 -7.09 -30.03 -5.49
C ALA A 44 -7.06 -31.15 -6.55
N ALA A 45 -6.21 -32.16 -6.37
CA ALA A 45 -6.10 -33.30 -7.29
C ALA A 45 -7.22 -34.33 -7.11
N GLY A 46 -7.95 -34.30 -5.98
CA GLY A 46 -8.90 -35.33 -5.57
C GLY A 46 -8.25 -36.68 -5.24
N THR A 47 -6.93 -36.71 -5.07
CA THR A 47 -6.11 -37.90 -4.79
C THR A 47 -4.80 -37.50 -4.13
N ALA A 48 -4.13 -38.44 -3.47
CA ALA A 48 -2.80 -38.20 -2.92
C ALA A 48 -1.80 -37.82 -4.05
N VAL A 49 -1.19 -36.65 -3.89
CA VAL A 49 -0.16 -36.10 -4.77
C VAL A 49 1.21 -36.54 -4.27
N ASP A 50 2.04 -37.07 -5.17
CA ASP A 50 3.42 -37.42 -4.86
C ASP A 50 4.30 -36.15 -4.83
N LEU A 51 4.47 -35.60 -3.63
CA LEU A 51 5.29 -34.40 -3.40
C LEU A 51 6.77 -34.62 -3.69
N GLU A 52 7.28 -35.85 -3.58
CA GLU A 52 8.67 -36.15 -3.90
C GLU A 52 8.90 -36.10 -5.41
N TYR A 53 7.95 -36.63 -6.20
CA TYR A 53 7.95 -36.52 -7.66
C TYR A 53 7.89 -35.06 -8.12
N TRP A 54 6.86 -34.32 -7.72
CA TRP A 54 6.69 -32.91 -8.12
C TRP A 54 7.82 -32.03 -7.62
N GLY A 55 8.27 -32.27 -6.39
CA GLY A 55 9.42 -31.61 -5.80
C GLY A 55 10.72 -31.88 -6.56
N SER A 56 10.90 -33.06 -7.15
CA SER A 56 12.07 -33.35 -7.99
C SER A 56 12.07 -32.54 -9.29
N LEU A 57 10.90 -32.34 -9.91
CA LEU A 57 10.74 -31.51 -11.11
C LEU A 57 11.00 -30.03 -10.78
N ALA A 58 10.41 -29.55 -9.68
CA ALA A 58 10.66 -28.22 -9.16
C ALA A 58 12.16 -28.01 -8.86
N TRP A 59 12.79 -28.95 -8.18
CA TRP A 59 14.21 -28.88 -7.83
C TRP A 59 15.12 -28.78 -9.07
N ALA A 60 14.83 -29.57 -10.12
CA ALA A 60 15.55 -29.50 -11.39
C ALA A 60 15.41 -28.11 -12.05
N SER A 61 14.19 -27.58 -12.12
CA SER A 61 13.91 -26.26 -12.68
C SER A 61 14.61 -25.14 -11.90
N ILE A 62 14.48 -25.15 -10.57
CA ILE A 62 15.09 -24.15 -9.67
C ILE A 62 16.61 -24.17 -9.77
N THR A 63 17.21 -25.36 -9.81
CA THR A 63 18.67 -25.51 -9.96
C THR A 63 19.16 -24.91 -11.28
N ALA A 64 18.37 -25.02 -12.35
CA ALA A 64 18.71 -24.47 -13.66
C ALA A 64 18.55 -22.94 -13.72
N CYS A 65 17.45 -22.39 -13.20
CA CYS A 65 17.14 -20.96 -13.35
C CYS A 65 17.71 -20.07 -12.23
N ALA A 66 17.92 -20.60 -11.02
CA ALA A 66 18.39 -19.86 -9.87
C ALA A 66 19.32 -20.69 -8.96
N PRO A 67 20.57 -21.00 -9.39
CA PRO A 67 21.48 -21.88 -8.65
C PRO A 67 21.81 -21.42 -7.22
N ALA A 68 21.82 -20.12 -6.95
CA ALA A 68 22.03 -19.58 -5.61
C ALA A 68 20.84 -19.88 -4.67
N LEU A 69 19.61 -19.67 -5.16
CA LEU A 69 18.39 -19.98 -4.41
C LEU A 69 18.19 -21.49 -4.24
N ALA A 70 18.64 -22.31 -5.20
CA ALA A 70 18.69 -23.76 -5.02
C ALA A 70 19.54 -24.14 -3.80
N ARG A 71 20.74 -23.57 -3.65
CA ARG A 71 21.60 -23.80 -2.47
C ARG A 71 20.92 -23.38 -1.15
N GLU A 72 20.21 -22.25 -1.18
CA GLU A 72 19.42 -21.78 -0.03
C GLU A 72 18.29 -22.75 0.32
N ILE A 73 17.52 -23.23 -0.66
CA ILE A 73 16.47 -24.24 -0.48
C ILE A 73 17.02 -25.56 0.08
N ALA A 74 18.17 -26.03 -0.42
CA ALA A 74 18.84 -27.20 0.14
C ALA A 74 19.27 -26.97 1.60
N GLY A 75 19.75 -25.77 1.92
CA GLY A 75 20.04 -25.36 3.29
C GLY A 75 18.80 -25.39 4.19
N ILE A 76 17.69 -24.81 3.73
CA ILE A 76 16.39 -24.81 4.43
C ILE A 76 15.95 -26.24 4.73
N ALA A 77 16.00 -27.12 3.73
CA ALA A 77 15.64 -28.53 3.89
C ALA A 77 16.52 -29.24 4.92
N SER A 78 17.84 -29.01 4.86
CA SER A 78 18.80 -29.57 5.81
C SER A 78 18.54 -29.09 7.24
N GLY A 79 18.36 -27.78 7.45
CA GLY A 79 18.08 -27.20 8.77
C GLY A 79 16.75 -27.69 9.35
N ALA A 80 15.71 -27.76 8.52
CA ALA A 80 14.38 -28.20 8.92
C ALA A 80 14.24 -29.74 9.02
N ARG A 81 15.27 -30.48 8.59
CA ARG A 81 15.33 -31.96 8.55
C ARG A 81 14.19 -32.57 7.74
N VAL A 82 13.99 -32.05 6.53
CA VAL A 82 13.00 -32.52 5.55
C VAL A 82 13.65 -32.81 4.20
N SER A 83 12.92 -33.44 3.29
CA SER A 83 13.39 -33.65 1.91
C SER A 83 13.57 -32.30 1.20
N VAL A 84 14.64 -32.16 0.42
CA VAL A 84 14.85 -31.00 -0.44
C VAL A 84 13.73 -30.87 -1.46
N ASN A 85 13.18 -31.99 -1.94
CA ASN A 85 12.06 -31.98 -2.87
C ASN A 85 10.80 -31.44 -2.21
N SER A 86 10.55 -31.71 -0.93
CA SER A 86 9.40 -31.12 -0.23
C SER A 86 9.49 -29.59 -0.13
N VAL A 87 10.69 -29.04 0.11
CA VAL A 87 10.90 -27.58 0.13
C VAL A 87 10.83 -27.00 -1.30
N ALA A 88 11.42 -27.68 -2.28
CA ALA A 88 11.32 -27.29 -3.68
C ALA A 88 9.87 -27.27 -4.17
N ALA A 89 9.05 -28.25 -3.75
CA ALA A 89 7.64 -28.33 -4.10
C ALA A 89 6.83 -27.14 -3.59
N ILE A 90 7.00 -26.74 -2.32
CA ILE A 90 6.28 -25.55 -1.81
C ILE A 90 6.76 -24.24 -2.45
N ASN A 91 8.02 -24.18 -2.93
CA ASN A 91 8.52 -23.06 -3.74
C ASN A 91 7.98 -23.07 -5.18
N ALA A 92 7.40 -24.19 -5.63
CA ALA A 92 6.72 -24.36 -6.90
C ALA A 92 5.21 -24.61 -6.73
N ARG A 93 4.62 -24.09 -5.64
CA ARG A 93 3.23 -24.39 -5.30
C ARG A 93 2.24 -23.95 -6.37
N THR A 94 2.50 -22.83 -7.04
CA THR A 94 1.62 -22.29 -8.07
C THR A 94 1.65 -23.21 -9.29
N GLU A 95 2.85 -23.67 -9.65
CA GLU A 95 3.08 -24.58 -10.75
C GLU A 95 2.49 -25.97 -10.49
N ILE A 96 2.60 -26.48 -9.25
CA ILE A 96 1.99 -27.75 -8.87
C ILE A 96 0.46 -27.65 -8.86
N LEU A 97 -0.12 -26.58 -8.30
CA LEU A 97 -1.57 -26.37 -8.32
C LEU A 97 -2.11 -26.33 -9.74
N ALA A 98 -1.44 -25.62 -10.64
CA ALA A 98 -1.78 -25.62 -12.06
C ALA A 98 -1.67 -27.02 -12.67
N ALA A 99 -0.58 -27.75 -12.40
CA ALA A 99 -0.33 -29.07 -12.97
C ALA A 99 -1.31 -30.16 -12.50
N VAL A 100 -1.84 -30.04 -11.29
CA VAL A 100 -2.89 -30.93 -10.79
C VAL A 100 -4.31 -30.48 -11.17
N GLY A 101 -4.45 -29.39 -11.94
CA GLY A 101 -5.73 -28.90 -12.44
C GLY A 101 -6.58 -28.17 -11.39
N ALA A 102 -5.95 -27.58 -10.38
CA ALA A 102 -6.65 -26.86 -9.33
C ALA A 102 -7.39 -25.62 -9.87
N THR A 103 -8.67 -25.49 -9.55
CA THR A 103 -9.40 -24.22 -9.71
C THR A 103 -9.32 -23.44 -8.41
N THR A 104 -8.17 -22.83 -8.14
CA THR A 104 -8.00 -21.96 -6.97
C THR A 104 -8.57 -20.58 -7.27
N ALA A 105 -9.34 -20.01 -6.34
CA ALA A 105 -9.76 -18.60 -6.46
C ALA A 105 -8.53 -17.68 -6.48
N GLY A 106 -8.47 -16.73 -7.41
CA GLY A 106 -7.51 -15.64 -7.40
C GLY A 106 -8.14 -14.40 -6.77
N GLU A 107 -7.87 -14.13 -5.48
CA GLU A 107 -8.55 -13.02 -4.78
C GLU A 107 -7.67 -11.80 -4.44
N CYS A 108 -6.36 -11.82 -4.73
CA CYS A 108 -5.46 -10.72 -4.38
C CYS A 108 -5.74 -9.39 -5.13
N SER A 109 -5.48 -8.26 -4.48
CA SER A 109 -5.64 -6.93 -5.08
C SER A 109 -4.42 -6.04 -4.82
N THR A 110 -3.85 -5.49 -5.89
CA THR A 110 -2.63 -4.66 -5.88
C THR A 110 -2.93 -3.29 -6.44
N VAL A 111 -2.41 -2.25 -5.80
CA VAL A 111 -2.51 -0.86 -6.25
C VAL A 111 -1.15 -0.21 -6.15
N VAL A 112 -0.74 0.44 -7.23
CA VAL A 112 0.42 1.32 -7.29
C VAL A 112 -0.03 2.68 -7.81
N ALA A 113 0.32 3.75 -7.10
CA ALA A 113 0.15 5.12 -7.56
C ALA A 113 1.53 5.77 -7.66
N LEU A 114 1.90 6.18 -8.87
CA LEU A 114 3.07 7.00 -9.13
C LEU A 114 2.72 8.47 -8.91
N HIS A 115 3.68 9.23 -8.39
CA HIS A 115 3.54 10.66 -8.10
C HIS A 115 4.72 11.41 -8.72
N ASP A 116 4.47 12.62 -9.23
CA ASP A 116 5.51 13.42 -9.90
C ASP A 116 6.56 13.97 -8.90
N ASP A 117 6.11 14.34 -7.70
CA ASP A 117 6.94 15.01 -6.67
C ASP A 117 7.03 14.22 -5.35
N ALA A 118 6.68 12.93 -5.35
CA ALA A 118 6.69 12.09 -4.15
C ALA A 118 7.01 10.61 -4.45
N ALA A 119 7.42 9.87 -3.43
CA ALA A 119 7.63 8.42 -3.54
C ALA A 119 6.33 7.70 -3.92
N PRO A 120 6.39 6.63 -4.75
CA PRO A 120 5.20 5.91 -5.18
C PRO A 120 4.51 5.23 -3.99
N THR A 121 3.18 5.18 -4.02
CA THR A 121 2.40 4.40 -3.06
C THR A 121 2.16 3.01 -3.64
N ALA A 122 2.61 1.96 -2.95
CA ALA A 122 2.48 0.57 -3.41
C ALA A 122 1.92 -0.32 -2.28
N VAL A 123 0.70 -0.83 -2.47
CA VAL A 123 -0.03 -1.61 -1.45
C VAL A 123 -0.68 -2.82 -2.09
N GLN A 124 -0.66 -3.94 -1.38
CA GLN A 124 -1.36 -5.16 -1.76
C GLN A 124 -2.11 -5.78 -0.60
N ALA A 125 -3.36 -6.17 -0.83
CA ALA A 125 -4.07 -7.16 -0.03
C ALA A 125 -3.78 -8.56 -0.61
N TRP A 126 -3.09 -9.40 0.17
CA TRP A 126 -2.76 -10.77 -0.20
C TRP A 126 -3.77 -11.75 0.37
N ASP A 127 -4.48 -12.41 -0.53
CA ASP A 127 -5.56 -13.35 -0.21
C ASP A 127 -5.11 -14.78 -0.46
N TRP A 128 -5.42 -15.66 0.48
CA TRP A 128 -5.10 -17.09 0.39
C TRP A 128 -5.95 -17.92 1.35
N TYR A 129 -5.74 -19.23 1.36
CA TYR A 129 -6.43 -20.16 2.27
C TYR A 129 -6.20 -19.78 3.74
N SER A 130 -7.28 -19.65 4.50
CA SER A 130 -7.23 -19.19 5.91
C SER A 130 -6.45 -20.15 6.81
N GLU A 131 -6.36 -21.43 6.46
CA GLU A 131 -5.53 -22.41 7.16
C GLU A 131 -4.04 -22.01 7.20
N LEU A 132 -3.57 -21.26 6.20
CA LEU A 132 -2.19 -20.78 6.07
C LEU A 132 -1.97 -19.41 6.73
N ALA A 133 -2.95 -18.84 7.45
CA ALA A 133 -2.81 -17.55 8.15
C ALA A 133 -1.63 -17.54 9.14
N GLN A 134 -1.25 -18.69 9.67
CA GLN A 134 -0.12 -18.81 10.60
C GLN A 134 1.19 -19.27 9.94
N SER A 135 1.23 -19.37 8.62
CA SER A 135 2.35 -19.93 7.87
C SER A 135 3.21 -18.90 7.15
N TRP A 136 3.06 -17.61 7.43
CA TRP A 136 3.82 -16.53 6.81
C TRP A 136 4.55 -15.62 7.81
N PHE A 137 5.62 -14.99 7.33
CA PHE A 137 6.50 -14.11 8.10
C PHE A 137 7.20 -13.09 7.17
N VAL A 138 7.82 -12.06 7.75
CA VAL A 138 8.71 -11.12 7.08
C VAL A 138 10.14 -11.61 7.24
N TRP A 139 10.84 -11.81 6.14
CA TRP A 139 12.23 -12.22 6.11
C TRP A 139 13.14 -11.09 5.65
N GLU A 140 14.09 -10.68 6.49
CA GLU A 140 15.20 -9.79 6.14
C GLU A 140 16.45 -10.62 5.80
N ILE A 141 16.97 -10.42 4.59
CA ILE A 141 18.08 -11.17 4.01
C ILE A 141 19.22 -10.21 3.66
N PRO A 142 20.23 -10.12 4.54
CA PRO A 142 21.50 -9.49 4.19
C PRO A 142 22.29 -10.37 3.22
N HIS A 143 22.87 -9.76 2.21
CA HIS A 143 23.77 -10.39 1.23
C HIS A 143 25.24 -10.08 1.55
N ALA A 144 26.15 -10.92 1.05
CA ALA A 144 27.57 -10.81 1.38
C ALA A 144 28.24 -9.51 0.87
N ASP A 145 27.66 -8.91 -0.17
CA ASP A 145 28.11 -7.64 -0.76
C ASP A 145 27.43 -6.41 -0.16
N GLY A 146 26.71 -6.58 0.95
CA GLY A 146 26.07 -5.49 1.69
C GLY A 146 24.65 -5.16 1.24
N ARG A 147 24.15 -5.78 0.15
CA ARG A 147 22.76 -5.62 -0.28
C ARG A 147 21.79 -6.19 0.75
N LEU A 148 20.58 -5.64 0.80
CA LEU A 148 19.49 -6.11 1.65
C LEU A 148 18.24 -6.40 0.82
N THR A 149 17.62 -7.55 1.09
CA THR A 149 16.31 -7.91 0.56
C THR A 149 15.36 -8.20 1.71
N THR A 150 14.16 -7.64 1.68
CA THR A 150 13.10 -7.92 2.65
C THR A 150 11.89 -8.47 1.93
N THR A 151 11.32 -9.58 2.40
CA THR A 151 10.15 -10.21 1.75
C THR A 151 9.14 -10.72 2.76
N VAL A 152 7.84 -10.50 2.50
CA VAL A 152 6.75 -11.25 3.12
C VAL A 152 6.65 -12.58 2.40
N THR A 153 6.93 -13.69 3.08
CA THR A 153 6.91 -15.03 2.49
C THR A 153 6.33 -16.05 3.45
N GLU A 154 6.18 -17.28 3.00
CA GLU A 154 5.74 -18.41 3.83
C GLU A 154 6.91 -19.29 4.27
N TYR A 155 6.76 -19.99 5.39
CA TYR A 155 7.85 -20.78 5.96
C TYR A 155 8.35 -21.85 4.99
N GLY A 156 9.61 -21.69 4.55
CA GLY A 156 10.27 -22.57 3.59
C GLY A 156 10.20 -22.09 2.13
N ILE A 157 9.45 -21.02 1.84
CA ILE A 157 9.38 -20.39 0.51
C ILE A 157 10.32 -19.19 0.46
N VAL A 158 11.19 -19.12 -0.55
CA VAL A 158 12.33 -18.20 -0.56
C VAL A 158 11.97 -16.74 -0.78
N GLY A 159 10.84 -16.44 -1.42
CA GLY A 159 10.37 -15.07 -1.57
C GLY A 159 9.02 -14.98 -2.27
N LYS A 160 8.43 -13.78 -2.20
CA LYS A 160 7.10 -13.49 -2.72
C LYS A 160 6.91 -11.97 -2.89
N ILE A 161 6.20 -11.31 -1.97
CA ILE A 161 6.05 -9.84 -1.96
C ILE A 161 7.27 -9.29 -1.25
N GLY A 162 7.95 -8.28 -1.80
CA GLY A 162 9.17 -7.78 -1.17
C GLY A 162 9.76 -6.54 -1.80
N VAL A 163 10.86 -6.09 -1.21
CA VAL A 163 11.61 -4.91 -1.60
C VAL A 163 13.11 -5.14 -1.39
N ASN A 164 13.94 -4.49 -2.18
CA ASN A 164 15.38 -4.41 -1.95
C ASN A 164 15.83 -2.98 -1.63
N ASP A 165 17.05 -2.85 -1.12
CA ASP A 165 17.70 -1.57 -0.79
C ASP A 165 18.20 -0.78 -2.02
N ARG A 166 17.81 -1.18 -3.23
CA ARG A 166 18.21 -0.55 -4.49
C ARG A 166 17.04 0.15 -5.19
N GLY A 167 15.93 0.34 -4.49
CA GLY A 167 14.79 1.05 -5.05
C GLY A 167 13.81 0.18 -5.82
N LEU A 168 13.79 -1.15 -5.64
CA LEU A 168 12.91 -2.07 -6.38
C LEU A 168 12.02 -2.89 -5.44
N GLY A 169 10.71 -2.85 -5.69
CA GLY A 169 9.68 -3.64 -5.02
C GLY A 169 8.93 -4.57 -5.97
N VAL A 170 8.36 -5.65 -5.42
CA VAL A 170 7.57 -6.65 -6.13
C VAL A 170 6.31 -6.96 -5.33
N HIS A 171 5.15 -6.77 -5.96
CA HIS A 171 3.85 -7.31 -5.55
C HIS A 171 3.46 -8.49 -6.44
N PHE A 172 2.49 -9.29 -6.00
CA PHE A 172 2.28 -10.63 -6.54
C PHE A 172 0.80 -10.99 -6.70
N ASN A 173 0.33 -11.26 -7.92
CA ASN A 173 -1.03 -11.76 -8.14
C ASN A 173 -0.98 -13.06 -8.95
N ILE A 174 -1.73 -14.08 -8.53
CA ILE A 174 -1.92 -15.29 -9.35
C ILE A 174 -2.84 -14.96 -10.55
N LEU A 175 -2.56 -15.56 -11.70
CA LEU A 175 -3.33 -15.48 -12.94
C LEU A 175 -3.61 -16.92 -13.43
N HIS A 176 -4.57 -17.10 -14.34
CA HIS A 176 -4.91 -18.43 -14.85
C HIS A 176 -5.12 -18.47 -16.36
N HIS A 177 -4.32 -19.27 -17.05
CA HIS A 177 -4.41 -19.51 -18.49
C HIS A 177 -4.68 -20.99 -18.77
N ASP A 178 -5.40 -21.30 -19.85
CA ASP A 178 -5.66 -22.70 -20.25
C ASP A 178 -4.41 -23.53 -20.62
N ALA A 179 -3.24 -22.88 -20.75
CA ALA A 179 -1.96 -23.51 -21.05
C ALA A 179 -1.15 -23.81 -19.78
N ASP A 180 -1.64 -23.41 -18.62
CA ASP A 180 -1.00 -23.67 -17.32
C ASP A 180 -0.94 -25.18 -17.01
N GLY A 181 0.09 -25.57 -16.26
CA GLY A 181 0.18 -26.91 -15.67
C GLY A 181 0.98 -27.95 -16.47
N VAL A 182 1.58 -27.58 -17.60
CA VAL A 182 2.46 -28.50 -18.35
C VAL A 182 3.86 -28.57 -17.70
N GLY A 183 4.06 -29.56 -16.84
CA GLY A 183 5.32 -29.75 -16.11
C GLY A 183 5.60 -28.63 -15.11
N ILE A 184 6.87 -28.46 -14.71
CA ILE A 184 7.31 -27.40 -13.81
C ILE A 184 8.36 -26.53 -14.52
N GLY A 185 7.95 -25.32 -14.90
CA GLY A 185 8.80 -24.26 -15.40
C GLY A 185 9.51 -23.53 -14.25
N ALA A 186 10.06 -22.35 -14.52
CA ALA A 186 10.70 -21.52 -13.50
C ALA A 186 9.66 -21.09 -12.45
N PRO A 187 9.78 -21.50 -11.17
CA PRO A 187 8.76 -21.18 -10.19
C PRO A 187 8.68 -19.70 -9.88
N VAL A 188 7.46 -19.15 -9.87
CA VAL A 188 7.24 -17.71 -9.75
C VAL A 188 7.76 -17.12 -8.43
N HIS A 189 7.69 -17.85 -7.31
CA HIS A 189 8.26 -17.42 -6.03
C HIS A 189 9.79 -17.31 -6.07
N VAL A 190 10.43 -18.21 -6.81
CA VAL A 190 11.88 -18.18 -7.05
C VAL A 190 12.24 -17.04 -8.00
N LEU A 191 11.43 -16.76 -9.02
CA LEU A 191 11.62 -15.61 -9.90
C LEU A 191 11.48 -14.29 -9.15
N ALA A 192 10.46 -14.13 -8.30
CA ALA A 192 10.27 -12.93 -7.47
C ALA A 192 11.48 -12.67 -6.56
N ARG A 193 11.96 -13.72 -5.87
CA ARG A 193 13.17 -13.61 -5.05
C ARG A 193 14.42 -13.31 -5.87
N LYS A 194 14.58 -13.97 -7.02
CA LYS A 194 15.70 -13.73 -7.93
C LYS A 194 15.74 -12.29 -8.43
N VAL A 195 14.59 -11.72 -8.78
CA VAL A 195 14.48 -10.30 -9.17
C VAL A 195 14.93 -9.39 -8.04
N LEU A 196 14.41 -9.59 -6.82
CA LEU A 196 14.78 -8.78 -5.66
C LEU A 196 16.27 -8.88 -5.31
N ASP A 197 16.84 -10.09 -5.36
CA ASP A 197 18.23 -10.37 -5.02
C ASP A 197 19.19 -9.87 -6.12
N ASP A 198 18.90 -10.11 -7.41
CA ASP A 198 19.88 -9.91 -8.48
C ASP A 198 19.74 -8.55 -9.18
N ALA A 199 18.51 -8.10 -9.49
CA ALA A 199 18.29 -6.96 -10.36
C ALA A 199 18.79 -5.65 -9.73
N ALA A 200 19.60 -4.89 -10.47
CA ALA A 200 20.07 -3.58 -10.04
C ALA A 200 19.05 -2.47 -10.32
N ASP A 201 18.12 -2.70 -11.23
CA ASP A 201 17.12 -1.74 -11.70
C ASP A 201 15.91 -2.45 -12.31
N LEU A 202 14.87 -1.66 -12.64
CA LEU A 202 13.63 -2.16 -13.23
C LEU A 202 13.84 -2.87 -14.57
N ASN A 203 14.79 -2.42 -15.39
CA ASN A 203 15.03 -3.02 -16.70
C ASN A 203 15.67 -4.42 -16.58
N GLN A 204 16.61 -4.61 -15.66
CA GLN A 204 17.17 -5.94 -15.38
C GLN A 204 16.12 -6.91 -14.84
N ALA A 205 15.18 -6.41 -14.02
CA ALA A 205 14.04 -7.20 -13.57
C ALA A 205 13.17 -7.64 -14.76
N LEU A 206 12.83 -6.70 -15.67
CA LEU A 206 12.06 -6.98 -16.87
C LEU A 206 12.73 -8.01 -17.79
N LEU A 207 14.05 -7.89 -18.02
CA LEU A 207 14.82 -8.85 -18.81
C LEU A 207 14.82 -10.24 -18.19
N THR A 208 14.94 -10.33 -16.86
CA THR A 208 14.91 -11.60 -16.14
C THR A 208 13.54 -12.28 -16.29
N LEU A 209 12.46 -11.52 -16.13
CA LEU A 209 11.10 -12.04 -16.23
C LEU A 209 10.70 -12.39 -17.66
N ALA A 210 11.08 -11.58 -18.65
CA ALA A 210 10.80 -11.84 -20.07
C ALA A 210 11.50 -13.11 -20.60
N ALA A 211 12.65 -13.48 -20.03
CA ALA A 211 13.39 -14.68 -20.40
C ALA A 211 12.91 -15.95 -19.66
N ALA A 212 12.06 -15.81 -18.64
CA ALA A 212 11.65 -16.93 -17.80
C ALA A 212 10.66 -17.85 -18.55
N SER A 213 10.96 -19.15 -18.58
CA SER A 213 10.01 -20.16 -19.05
C SER A 213 9.15 -20.65 -17.89
N VAL A 214 7.98 -20.06 -17.71
CA VAL A 214 7.03 -20.42 -16.64
C VAL A 214 6.07 -21.52 -17.09
N SER A 215 5.53 -22.29 -16.14
CA SER A 215 4.48 -23.30 -16.38
C SER A 215 3.14 -22.98 -15.71
N ALA A 216 3.06 -21.86 -15.00
CA ALA A 216 1.83 -21.34 -14.42
C ALA A 216 1.81 -19.81 -14.55
N SER A 217 0.60 -19.28 -14.62
CA SER A 217 0.39 -17.86 -14.87
C SER A 217 0.43 -17.03 -13.58
N SER A 218 1.06 -15.86 -13.63
CA SER A 218 1.14 -14.91 -12.51
C SER A 218 1.51 -13.51 -12.99
N SER A 219 1.06 -12.48 -12.30
CA SER A 219 1.56 -11.12 -12.44
C SER A 219 2.55 -10.81 -11.32
N LEU A 220 3.73 -10.32 -11.70
CA LEU A 220 4.66 -9.64 -10.81
C LEU A 220 4.59 -8.13 -11.08
N THR A 221 3.99 -7.39 -10.15
CA THR A 221 3.91 -5.93 -10.22
C THR A 221 5.18 -5.34 -9.63
N LEU A 222 6.03 -4.82 -10.51
CA LEU A 222 7.29 -4.17 -10.18
C LEU A 222 7.04 -2.68 -9.94
N VAL A 223 7.63 -2.15 -8.87
CA VAL A 223 7.66 -0.72 -8.56
C VAL A 223 9.10 -0.33 -8.32
N ALA A 224 9.57 0.71 -8.99
CA ALA A 224 10.91 1.23 -8.81
C ALA A 224 10.87 2.72 -8.47
N ALA A 225 11.74 3.16 -7.56
CA ALA A 225 11.95 4.57 -7.26
C ALA A 225 13.44 4.83 -6.97
N ARG A 226 13.99 5.87 -7.60
CA ARG A 226 15.38 6.29 -7.40
C ARG A 226 15.58 7.73 -7.89
N ASP A 227 16.36 8.51 -7.15
CA ASP A 227 16.79 9.86 -7.53
C ASP A 227 15.62 10.79 -7.90
N GLY A 228 14.47 10.65 -7.21
CA GLY A 228 13.26 11.43 -7.46
C GLY A 228 12.39 10.95 -8.62
N GLU A 229 12.81 9.90 -9.35
CA GLU A 229 12.02 9.28 -10.41
C GLU A 229 11.37 7.99 -9.92
N SER A 230 10.19 7.65 -10.44
CA SER A 230 9.54 6.38 -10.16
C SER A 230 8.87 5.78 -11.41
N ALA A 231 8.79 4.46 -11.44
CA ALA A 231 8.15 3.71 -12.51
C ALA A 231 7.52 2.43 -11.97
N ALA A 232 6.44 1.97 -12.61
CA ALA A 232 5.80 0.71 -12.27
C ALA A 232 5.31 -0.03 -13.51
N VAL A 233 5.23 -1.35 -13.39
CA VAL A 233 4.73 -2.24 -14.44
C VAL A 233 4.30 -3.57 -13.82
N SER A 234 3.14 -4.06 -14.22
CA SER A 234 2.71 -5.43 -13.94
C SER A 234 3.14 -6.33 -15.09
N VAL A 235 4.02 -7.29 -14.79
CA VAL A 235 4.55 -8.25 -15.75
C VAL A 235 3.73 -9.53 -15.66
N GLU A 236 2.88 -9.76 -16.65
CA GLU A 236 1.95 -10.89 -16.72
C GLU A 236 2.65 -12.08 -17.40
N LEU A 237 3.15 -13.00 -16.59
CA LEU A 237 3.84 -14.21 -17.02
C LEU A 237 2.83 -15.32 -17.26
N ASN A 238 2.95 -16.01 -18.40
CA ASN A 238 2.19 -17.23 -18.69
C ASN A 238 2.99 -18.14 -19.64
N PRO A 239 2.64 -19.44 -19.76
CA PRO A 239 3.38 -20.36 -20.62
C PRO A 239 3.38 -19.98 -22.11
N ALA A 240 2.40 -19.20 -22.56
CA ALA A 240 2.27 -18.76 -23.96
C ALA A 240 2.97 -17.43 -24.25
N GLY A 241 3.45 -16.69 -23.24
CA GLY A 241 4.20 -15.46 -23.43
C GLY A 241 4.18 -14.51 -22.22
N VAL A 242 4.52 -13.25 -22.46
CA VAL A 242 4.56 -12.20 -21.45
C VAL A 242 3.69 -11.01 -21.87
N GLY A 243 2.98 -10.42 -20.91
CA GLY A 243 2.25 -9.16 -21.03
C GLY A 243 2.81 -8.09 -20.10
N TYR A 244 2.55 -6.83 -20.42
CA TYR A 244 2.99 -5.68 -19.61
C TYR A 244 1.81 -4.72 -19.41
N ALA A 245 1.24 -4.71 -18.21
CA ALA A 245 0.24 -3.72 -17.82
C ALA A 245 0.93 -2.50 -17.19
N LEU A 246 0.71 -1.33 -17.81
CA LEU A 246 1.32 -0.08 -17.40
C LEU A 246 0.33 0.78 -16.60
N PRO A 247 0.83 1.69 -15.73
CA PRO A 247 0.01 2.72 -15.13
C PRO A 247 -0.75 3.53 -16.18
N ASP A 248 -1.92 4.05 -15.82
CA ASP A 248 -2.63 5.00 -16.67
C ASP A 248 -1.95 6.39 -16.68
N SER A 249 -2.52 7.34 -17.43
CA SER A 249 -1.94 8.68 -17.58
C SER A 249 -1.87 9.48 -16.28
N ALA A 250 -2.55 9.05 -15.22
CA ALA A 250 -2.48 9.65 -13.89
C ALA A 250 -1.53 8.88 -12.96
N GLY A 251 -0.76 7.91 -13.49
CA GLY A 251 0.19 7.13 -12.69
C GLY A 251 -0.44 6.00 -11.89
N LEU A 252 -1.74 5.69 -12.08
CA LEU A 252 -2.43 4.63 -11.35
C LEU A 252 -2.31 3.28 -12.08
N LEU A 253 -1.76 2.28 -11.39
CA LEU A 253 -1.74 0.87 -11.80
C LEU A 253 -2.50 0.04 -10.76
N VAL A 254 -3.60 -0.57 -11.18
CA VAL A 254 -4.35 -1.54 -10.39
C VAL A 254 -4.17 -2.91 -11.03
N HIS A 255 -4.05 -3.96 -10.23
CA HIS A 255 -4.07 -5.33 -10.73
C HIS A 255 -4.83 -6.25 -9.77
N THR A 256 -5.63 -7.16 -10.32
CA THR A 256 -6.33 -8.20 -9.57
C THR A 256 -5.88 -9.57 -10.07
N ASN A 257 -6.73 -10.43 -10.64
CA ASN A 257 -6.39 -11.82 -10.97
C ASN A 257 -6.73 -12.23 -12.42
N HIS A 258 -7.10 -11.28 -13.27
CA HIS A 258 -7.24 -11.49 -14.71
C HIS A 258 -6.15 -10.74 -15.48
N PHE A 259 -5.88 -11.18 -16.71
CA PHE A 259 -4.93 -10.54 -17.61
C PHE A 259 -5.48 -9.21 -18.14
N LEU A 260 -4.66 -8.16 -18.11
CA LEU A 260 -4.96 -6.83 -18.61
C LEU A 260 -4.35 -6.58 -19.99
N GLN A 261 -3.13 -7.05 -20.27
CA GLN A 261 -2.37 -6.65 -21.46
C GLN A 261 -1.58 -7.79 -22.14
N ALA A 262 -1.64 -9.02 -21.65
CA ALA A 262 -1.05 -10.18 -22.33
C ALA A 262 -1.87 -10.57 -23.58
N ALA A 263 -1.36 -10.23 -24.77
CA ALA A 263 -2.00 -10.63 -26.04
C ALA A 263 -2.19 -12.15 -26.15
N ALA A 264 -1.24 -12.93 -25.62
CA ALA A 264 -1.32 -14.39 -25.57
C ALA A 264 -2.50 -14.91 -24.72
N ALA A 265 -2.96 -14.12 -23.75
CA ALA A 265 -4.08 -14.49 -22.87
C ALA A 265 -5.46 -14.13 -23.45
N GLN A 266 -5.54 -13.41 -24.57
CA GLN A 266 -6.82 -13.03 -25.17
C GLN A 266 -7.64 -14.27 -25.57
N GLY A 267 -8.77 -14.48 -24.90
CA GLY A 267 -9.64 -15.65 -25.11
C GLY A 267 -9.18 -16.92 -24.38
N HIS A 268 -8.07 -16.87 -23.64
CA HIS A 268 -7.47 -18.00 -22.92
C HIS A 268 -7.36 -17.77 -21.41
N ASP A 269 -7.65 -16.55 -20.94
CA ASP A 269 -7.84 -16.23 -19.53
C ASP A 269 -9.03 -17.02 -18.96
N THR A 270 -8.74 -17.95 -18.06
CA THR A 270 -9.76 -18.79 -17.44
C THR A 270 -10.39 -18.17 -16.20
N GLU A 271 -9.77 -17.13 -15.62
CA GLU A 271 -10.28 -16.46 -14.41
C GLU A 271 -11.56 -15.70 -14.71
N LEU A 272 -11.68 -15.12 -15.92
CA LEU A 272 -12.92 -14.47 -16.37
C LEU A 272 -14.15 -15.40 -16.33
N ARG A 273 -13.94 -16.73 -16.36
CA ARG A 273 -15.00 -17.74 -16.20
C ARG A 273 -15.10 -18.28 -14.78
N ASN A 274 -13.97 -18.51 -14.11
CA ASN A 274 -13.91 -19.22 -12.83
C ASN A 274 -13.99 -18.29 -11.61
N GLY A 275 -13.44 -17.08 -11.69
CA GLY A 275 -13.40 -16.05 -10.64
C GLY A 275 -13.74 -14.66 -11.20
N PRO A 276 -14.96 -14.44 -11.73
CA PRO A 276 -15.32 -13.19 -12.41
C PRO A 276 -15.38 -11.96 -11.48
N ASP A 277 -15.33 -12.14 -10.16
CA ASP A 277 -15.24 -11.04 -9.19
C ASP A 277 -13.99 -10.17 -9.40
N THR A 278 -12.92 -10.73 -9.98
CA THR A 278 -11.71 -10.00 -10.33
C THR A 278 -11.98 -8.75 -11.17
N VAL A 279 -12.92 -8.83 -12.11
CA VAL A 279 -13.27 -7.71 -12.99
C VAL A 279 -13.93 -6.59 -12.19
N VAL A 280 -14.82 -6.96 -11.26
CA VAL A 280 -15.54 -6.00 -10.43
C VAL A 280 -14.60 -5.37 -9.40
N ARG A 281 -13.72 -6.16 -8.75
CA ARG A 281 -12.69 -5.64 -7.84
C ARG A 281 -11.78 -4.63 -8.55
N TYR A 282 -11.33 -4.96 -9.75
CA TYR A 282 -10.49 -4.08 -10.57
C TYR A 282 -11.19 -2.75 -10.87
N ASP A 283 -12.41 -2.80 -11.40
CA ASP A 283 -13.20 -1.60 -11.71
C ASP A 283 -13.52 -0.77 -10.46
N MET A 284 -13.86 -1.41 -9.35
CA MET A 284 -14.11 -0.74 -8.07
C MET A 284 -12.89 0.05 -7.58
N LEU A 285 -11.70 -0.57 -7.61
CA LEU A 285 -10.46 0.09 -7.19
C LEU A 285 -10.11 1.25 -8.11
N ARG A 286 -10.23 1.06 -9.43
CA ARG A 286 -10.01 2.14 -10.39
C ARG A 286 -10.94 3.31 -10.15
N ARG A 287 -12.25 3.09 -10.03
CA ARG A 287 -13.22 4.18 -9.82
C ARG A 287 -13.05 4.90 -8.48
N ARG A 288 -12.57 4.22 -7.44
CA ARG A 288 -12.32 4.82 -6.12
C ARG A 288 -11.06 5.70 -6.08
N LEU A 289 -10.11 5.44 -6.97
CA LEU A 289 -8.79 6.06 -6.93
C LEU A 289 -8.52 6.99 -8.12
N ALA A 290 -9.20 6.80 -9.26
CA ALA A 290 -9.00 7.62 -10.46
C ALA A 290 -9.29 9.10 -10.21
N GLY A 291 -8.44 9.97 -10.77
CA GLY A 291 -8.57 11.42 -10.65
C GLY A 291 -8.13 12.01 -9.31
N ARG A 292 -7.63 11.18 -8.39
CA ARG A 292 -7.02 11.66 -7.14
C ARG A 292 -5.53 11.93 -7.32
N HIS A 293 -5.07 13.05 -6.82
CA HIS A 293 -3.65 13.43 -6.82
C HIS A 293 -2.92 13.08 -5.51
N ASP A 294 -3.67 12.68 -4.48
CA ASP A 294 -3.21 12.45 -3.11
C ASP A 294 -3.32 10.97 -2.69
N ILE A 295 -3.08 10.04 -3.63
CA ILE A 295 -3.23 8.60 -3.36
C ILE A 295 -2.07 8.11 -2.48
N GLY A 296 -2.26 8.24 -1.17
CA GLY A 296 -1.39 7.67 -0.14
C GLY A 296 -1.84 6.29 0.32
N VAL A 297 -1.07 5.70 1.25
CA VAL A 297 -1.34 4.35 1.79
C VAL A 297 -2.75 4.25 2.39
N ASN A 298 -3.20 5.27 3.13
CA ASN A 298 -4.51 5.25 3.78
C ASN A 298 -5.65 5.24 2.75
N GLU A 299 -5.50 6.00 1.67
CA GLU A 299 -6.47 6.09 0.57
C GLU A 299 -6.58 4.74 -0.16
N VAL A 300 -5.43 4.09 -0.39
CA VAL A 300 -5.39 2.76 -1.00
C VAL A 300 -5.99 1.70 -0.07
N VAL A 301 -5.64 1.72 1.22
CA VAL A 301 -6.21 0.81 2.23
C VAL A 301 -7.72 1.01 2.35
N ALA A 302 -8.20 2.25 2.36
CA ALA A 302 -9.64 2.56 2.37
C ALA A 302 -10.33 2.06 1.09
N ALA A 303 -9.67 2.18 -0.07
CA ALA A 303 -10.20 1.64 -1.31
C ALA A 303 -10.29 0.10 -1.30
N LEU A 304 -9.28 -0.57 -0.74
CA LEU A 304 -9.22 -2.03 -0.56
C LEU A 304 -10.16 -2.54 0.55
N ASN A 305 -10.56 -1.69 1.50
CA ASN A 305 -11.54 -2.02 2.54
C ASN A 305 -12.97 -2.06 1.96
N SER A 306 -13.27 -3.11 1.21
CA SER A 306 -14.60 -3.41 0.73
C SER A 306 -14.94 -4.87 0.98
N HIS A 307 -16.16 -5.11 1.45
CA HIS A 307 -16.75 -6.42 1.69
C HIS A 307 -17.92 -6.71 0.74
N LEU A 308 -18.10 -5.86 -0.28
CA LEU A 308 -19.33 -5.83 -1.10
C LEU A 308 -19.58 -7.15 -1.86
N LEU A 309 -18.51 -7.84 -2.25
CA LEU A 309 -18.59 -9.05 -3.08
C LEU A 309 -18.56 -10.34 -2.25
N GLY A 310 -18.74 -10.26 -0.92
CA GLY A 310 -18.68 -11.43 -0.05
C GLY A 310 -17.30 -12.09 -0.11
N GLY A 311 -17.24 -13.36 -0.53
CA GLY A 311 -15.97 -14.10 -0.69
C GLY A 311 -15.00 -13.45 -1.68
N GLY A 312 -15.49 -12.90 -2.80
CA GLY A 312 -14.65 -12.25 -3.82
C GLY A 312 -14.36 -10.76 -3.57
N ALA A 313 -14.42 -10.30 -2.32
CA ALA A 313 -14.25 -8.88 -1.99
C ALA A 313 -12.76 -8.48 -1.90
N THR A 314 -12.45 -7.18 -2.04
CA THR A 314 -11.06 -6.68 -1.95
C THR A 314 -10.47 -6.80 -0.53
N CYS A 315 -11.32 -6.87 0.48
CA CYS A 315 -10.99 -7.35 1.82
C CYS A 315 -11.71 -8.68 2.02
N CYS A 316 -11.02 -9.78 1.70
CA CYS A 316 -11.58 -11.13 1.70
C CYS A 316 -11.70 -11.69 3.13
N HIS A 317 -12.83 -12.33 3.41
CA HIS A 317 -13.09 -13.01 4.68
C HIS A 317 -13.67 -14.41 4.44
N PRO A 318 -13.40 -15.37 5.36
CA PRO A 318 -13.92 -16.72 5.24
C PRO A 318 -15.45 -16.76 5.13
N ASP A 319 -15.96 -17.33 4.05
CA ASP A 319 -17.38 -17.66 3.93
C ASP A 319 -17.72 -18.86 4.82
N ARG A 320 -18.40 -18.57 5.93
CA ARG A 320 -18.83 -19.59 6.91
C ARG A 320 -19.87 -20.57 6.36
N GLY A 321 -20.45 -20.31 5.18
CA GLY A 321 -21.30 -21.23 4.45
C GLY A 321 -20.53 -22.34 3.72
N LEU A 322 -19.22 -22.16 3.51
CA LEU A 322 -18.36 -23.14 2.83
C LEU A 322 -17.62 -24.05 3.83
N PRO A 323 -17.16 -25.24 3.39
CA PRO A 323 -16.25 -26.07 4.18
C PRO A 323 -14.97 -25.31 4.53
N ALA A 324 -14.38 -25.62 5.69
CA ALA A 324 -13.16 -24.96 6.16
C ALA A 324 -11.98 -25.08 5.19
N THR A 325 -11.90 -26.17 4.41
CA THR A 325 -10.88 -26.37 3.37
C THR A 325 -11.03 -25.44 2.17
N SER A 326 -12.16 -24.76 2.04
CA SER A 326 -12.44 -23.76 0.99
C SER A 326 -12.44 -22.32 1.53
N HIS A 327 -12.08 -22.11 2.79
CA HIS A 327 -12.05 -20.77 3.37
C HIS A 327 -10.85 -19.98 2.85
N PHE A 328 -11.16 -18.88 2.17
CA PHE A 328 -10.21 -17.86 1.75
C PHE A 328 -10.31 -16.63 2.66
N ALA A 329 -9.20 -15.90 2.80
CA ALA A 329 -9.15 -14.65 3.55
C ALA A 329 -7.98 -13.79 3.09
N THR A 330 -8.07 -12.48 3.28
CA THR A 330 -6.88 -11.61 3.26
C THR A 330 -5.99 -11.94 4.45
N LEU A 331 -4.83 -12.53 4.18
CA LEU A 331 -3.88 -12.96 5.21
C LEU A 331 -2.91 -11.84 5.59
N ALA A 332 -2.59 -10.96 4.64
CA ALA A 332 -1.74 -9.81 4.92
C ALA A 332 -2.08 -8.62 4.02
N THR A 333 -1.96 -7.42 4.59
CA THR A 333 -1.95 -6.15 3.83
C THR A 333 -0.53 -5.60 3.86
N VAL A 334 0.12 -5.55 2.70
CA VAL A 334 1.56 -5.26 2.55
C VAL A 334 1.76 -3.93 1.86
N VAL A 335 2.57 -3.07 2.45
CA VAL A 335 2.98 -1.76 1.92
C VAL A 335 4.48 -1.81 1.61
N LEU A 336 4.87 -1.39 0.41
CA LEU A 336 6.28 -1.27 0.03
C LEU A 336 6.69 0.21 0.02
N ASP A 337 7.74 0.53 0.77
CA ASP A 337 8.49 1.78 0.66
C ASP A 337 9.76 1.47 -0.12
N VAL A 338 9.67 1.61 -1.44
CA VAL A 338 10.76 1.28 -2.35
C VAL A 338 11.92 2.28 -2.23
N GLU A 339 11.66 3.54 -1.87
CA GLU A 339 12.71 4.56 -1.73
C GLU A 339 13.64 4.23 -0.55
N HIS A 340 13.08 3.81 0.58
CA HIS A 340 13.85 3.45 1.77
C HIS A 340 14.20 1.95 1.84
N GLY A 341 13.76 1.15 0.86
CA GLY A 341 13.99 -0.30 0.85
C GLY A 341 13.32 -1.03 2.00
N THR A 342 12.18 -0.53 2.51
CA THR A 342 11.46 -1.11 3.65
C THR A 342 10.08 -1.60 3.28
N LEU A 343 9.55 -2.56 4.05
CA LEU A 343 8.18 -3.02 3.89
C LEU A 343 7.48 -3.12 5.24
N ALA A 344 6.19 -2.78 5.24
CA ALA A 344 5.28 -3.00 6.35
C ALA A 344 4.29 -4.09 5.97
N ALA A 345 4.08 -5.05 6.87
CA ALA A 345 3.11 -6.13 6.69
C ALA A 345 2.16 -6.12 7.89
N HIS A 346 0.87 -5.91 7.60
CA HIS A 346 -0.20 -6.02 8.57
C HIS A 346 -0.81 -7.42 8.51
N ASP A 347 -1.04 -8.05 9.67
CA ASP A 347 -1.69 -9.36 9.76
C ASP A 347 -3.20 -9.21 9.59
N GLY A 348 -3.71 -9.73 8.47
CA GLY A 348 -5.10 -9.62 8.06
C GLY A 348 -5.38 -8.56 7.00
N GLY A 349 -6.66 -8.29 6.81
CA GLY A 349 -7.17 -7.43 5.74
C GLY A 349 -7.17 -5.94 6.04
N PRO A 350 -7.44 -5.11 5.01
CA PRO A 350 -7.56 -3.65 5.12
C PRO A 350 -8.54 -3.18 6.20
N CYS A 351 -9.56 -3.98 6.54
CA CYS A 351 -10.57 -3.64 7.54
C CYS A 351 -10.04 -3.61 8.99
N THR A 352 -8.92 -4.26 9.26
CA THR A 352 -8.23 -4.24 10.56
C THR A 352 -6.93 -3.46 10.51
N PHE A 353 -6.62 -2.83 9.37
CA PHE A 353 -5.39 -2.07 9.19
C PHE A 353 -5.44 -0.81 10.06
N GLU A 354 -4.74 -0.84 11.17
CA GLU A 354 -4.41 0.35 11.95
C GLU A 354 -3.11 0.89 11.37
N SER A 355 -3.13 2.12 10.83
CA SER A 355 -1.92 2.76 10.29
C SER A 355 -0.82 2.70 11.36
N PRO A 356 0.30 1.98 11.15
CA PRO A 356 1.25 1.74 12.23
C PRO A 356 1.80 3.07 12.72
N ALA A 357 1.72 3.31 14.03
CA ALA A 357 2.59 4.30 14.66
C ALA A 357 4.04 3.86 14.39
N PRO A 358 4.98 4.78 14.07
CA PRO A 358 6.35 4.39 13.77
C PRO A 358 6.94 3.64 14.97
N GLU A 359 7.16 2.33 14.83
CA GLU A 359 7.81 1.50 15.83
C GLU A 359 9.27 1.95 15.97
N GLN A 360 9.63 2.40 17.18
CA GLN A 360 11.01 2.61 17.60
C GLN A 360 11.68 1.25 17.78
N PHE A 361 12.62 0.89 16.92
CA PHE A 361 13.54 -0.20 17.19
C PHE A 361 14.69 0.29 18.10
N PRO A 362 15.07 -0.50 19.12
CA PRO A 362 16.15 -0.12 20.03
C PRO A 362 17.48 -0.14 19.28
N ALA A 363 18.17 1.00 19.28
CA ALA A 363 19.50 1.15 18.72
C ALA A 363 20.46 0.17 19.41
N THR A 364 21.11 -0.68 18.61
CA THR A 364 22.34 -1.37 19.00
C THR A 364 23.43 -0.33 19.21
N GLU A 365 24.09 -0.40 20.37
CA GLU A 365 25.19 0.49 20.76
C GLU A 365 26.28 0.56 19.69
N ASP A 366 26.62 1.79 19.33
CA ASP A 366 27.69 2.15 18.41
C ASP A 366 28.91 2.62 19.20
N PRO A 367 30.14 2.43 18.70
CA PRO A 367 31.16 3.42 18.94
C PRO A 367 31.75 3.95 17.64
N THR A 368 31.59 5.27 17.51
CA THR A 368 32.44 6.24 16.81
C THR A 368 32.23 6.40 15.30
N THR A 369 31.43 7.41 14.92
CA THR A 369 31.94 8.62 14.25
C THR A 369 30.86 9.70 14.14
N GLU A 370 31.25 10.96 14.38
CA GLU A 370 30.39 12.14 14.37
C GLU A 370 29.82 12.43 12.97
N HIS A 371 28.51 12.35 12.82
CA HIS A 371 27.75 13.17 11.86
C HIS A 371 26.42 13.58 12.51
N THR A 372 26.31 14.87 12.85
CA THR A 372 25.07 15.51 13.28
C THR A 372 24.09 15.59 12.11
N GLU A 373 23.22 14.61 11.97
CA GLU A 373 21.96 14.75 11.24
C GLU A 373 20.85 15.13 12.22
N THR A 374 20.47 16.40 12.21
CA THR A 374 19.23 16.87 12.81
C THR A 374 18.06 16.27 12.04
N THR A 375 17.49 15.17 12.54
CA THR A 375 16.18 14.67 12.10
C THR A 375 15.13 15.75 12.35
N MET A 376 14.75 16.47 11.29
CA MET A 376 13.67 17.45 11.36
C MET A 376 12.33 16.72 11.53
N LEU A 377 11.60 17.09 12.58
CA LEU A 377 10.22 16.68 12.83
C LEU A 377 9.36 17.00 11.59
N LYS A 378 8.80 15.96 10.93
CA LYS A 378 7.81 16.14 9.86
C LYS A 378 6.40 16.20 10.48
N LEU A 379 5.86 17.41 10.58
CA LEU A 379 4.45 17.62 10.95
C LEU A 379 3.55 17.09 9.82
N LYS A 380 2.49 16.34 10.16
CA LYS A 380 1.63 15.64 9.18
C LYS A 380 0.68 16.59 8.44
N ARG A 381 -0.13 17.32 9.22
CA ARG A 381 -1.09 18.33 8.79
C ARG A 381 -1.43 19.21 10.00
N ILE A 382 -2.07 20.34 9.76
CA ILE A 382 -2.74 21.08 10.85
C ILE A 382 -3.92 20.21 11.29
N ASP A 383 -3.92 19.82 12.56
CA ASP A 383 -5.03 19.03 13.12
C ASP A 383 -6.23 19.94 13.42
N ASN A 384 -5.96 21.01 14.16
CA ASN A 384 -6.93 22.02 14.56
C ASN A 384 -6.29 23.41 14.65
N MET A 385 -7.14 24.42 14.77
CA MET A 385 -6.78 25.80 15.09
C MET A 385 -7.67 26.29 16.22
N ASP A 386 -7.10 27.03 17.17
CA ASP A 386 -7.81 27.47 18.36
C ASP A 386 -7.91 28.98 18.37
N ILE A 387 -9.12 29.49 18.63
CA ILE A 387 -9.34 30.91 18.92
C ILE A 387 -9.96 31.08 20.31
N LEU A 388 -9.56 32.15 20.98
CA LEU A 388 -10.03 32.50 22.30
C LEU A 388 -10.99 33.68 22.20
N THR A 389 -12.09 33.60 22.93
CA THR A 389 -13.11 34.66 22.97
C THR A 389 -13.70 34.84 24.36
N THR A 390 -14.19 36.02 24.68
CA THR A 390 -15.01 36.23 25.87
C THR A 390 -16.44 35.70 25.71
N ASP A 391 -16.89 35.45 24.47
CA ASP A 391 -18.27 35.09 24.14
C ASP A 391 -18.31 33.97 23.07
N VAL A 392 -18.26 32.72 23.54
CA VAL A 392 -18.27 31.53 22.67
C VAL A 392 -19.53 31.46 21.82
N ASP A 393 -20.68 31.76 22.42
CA ASP A 393 -21.98 31.70 21.75
C ASP A 393 -22.02 32.65 20.54
N ARG A 394 -21.47 33.86 20.70
CA ARG A 394 -21.41 34.86 19.63
C ARG A 394 -20.53 34.40 18.46
N LEU A 395 -19.41 33.74 18.73
CA LEU A 395 -18.58 33.17 17.66
C LEU A 395 -19.23 31.93 17.05
N VAL A 396 -19.91 31.09 17.83
CA VAL A 396 -20.68 29.96 17.28
C VAL A 396 -21.79 30.45 16.36
N GLU A 397 -22.57 31.45 16.77
CA GLU A 397 -23.60 32.05 15.91
C GLU A 397 -23.01 32.61 14.62
N PHE A 398 -21.80 33.18 14.68
CA PHE A 398 -21.12 33.66 13.48
C PHE A 398 -20.64 32.52 12.57
N TYR A 399 -19.80 31.60 13.05
CA TYR A 399 -19.20 30.57 12.22
C TYR A 399 -20.24 29.53 11.73
N HIS A 400 -21.14 29.09 12.61
CA HIS A 400 -22.19 28.14 12.24
C HIS A 400 -23.40 28.84 11.58
N GLY A 401 -23.88 29.94 12.16
CA GLY A 401 -25.12 30.60 11.72
C GLY A 401 -24.92 31.55 10.54
N THR A 402 -23.89 32.39 10.56
CA THR A 402 -23.63 33.37 9.48
C THR A 402 -22.87 32.74 8.32
N LEU A 403 -21.81 31.97 8.59
CA LEU A 403 -20.99 31.34 7.55
C LEU A 403 -21.50 29.93 7.13
N GLY A 404 -22.46 29.36 7.86
CA GLY A 404 -23.07 28.07 7.50
C GLY A 404 -22.17 26.85 7.73
N LEU A 405 -21.09 26.98 8.52
CA LEU A 405 -20.15 25.88 8.76
C LEU A 405 -20.76 24.80 9.65
N GLY A 406 -20.34 23.55 9.44
CA GLY A 406 -20.78 22.42 10.26
C GLY A 406 -20.21 22.44 11.68
N PHE A 407 -20.78 21.60 12.54
CA PHE A 407 -20.15 21.27 13.82
C PHE A 407 -19.33 19.99 13.66
N HIS A 408 -18.07 20.01 14.10
CA HIS A 408 -17.25 18.80 14.18
C HIS A 408 -17.69 17.93 15.36
N LEU A 409 -18.08 18.57 16.47
CA LEU A 409 -18.69 17.92 17.63
C LEU A 409 -19.98 18.66 18.02
N PRO A 410 -21.01 17.97 18.54
CA PRO A 410 -22.24 18.62 18.99
C PRO A 410 -21.94 19.78 19.94
N TYR A 411 -22.48 20.96 19.64
CA TYR A 411 -22.28 22.13 20.47
C TYR A 411 -23.23 22.11 21.67
N GLU A 412 -22.63 22.13 22.86
CA GLU A 412 -23.33 22.21 24.14
C GLU A 412 -22.99 23.53 24.81
N LYS A 413 -23.96 24.44 24.88
CA LYS A 413 -23.77 25.82 25.36
C LYS A 413 -23.16 25.90 26.77
N ASP A 414 -23.48 24.96 27.64
CA ASP A 414 -23.02 24.94 29.04
C ASP A 414 -21.54 24.53 29.18
N GLU A 415 -20.92 23.99 28.12
CA GLU A 415 -19.52 23.54 28.14
C GLU A 415 -18.51 24.67 27.88
N GLU A 416 -18.97 25.86 27.47
CA GLU A 416 -18.14 27.05 27.22
C GLU A 416 -17.00 26.84 26.19
N TRP A 417 -17.19 25.92 25.25
CA TRP A 417 -16.35 25.76 24.05
C TRP A 417 -17.17 25.19 22.88
N ALA A 418 -16.63 25.30 21.67
CA ALA A 418 -17.24 24.71 20.47
C ALA A 418 -16.18 24.18 19.50
N ALA A 419 -16.55 23.18 18.69
CA ALA A 419 -15.74 22.67 17.59
C ALA A 419 -16.47 22.85 16.26
N ILE A 420 -16.03 23.81 15.46
CA ILE A 420 -16.56 24.12 14.13
C ILE A 420 -15.77 23.31 13.09
N ASP A 421 -16.49 22.65 12.18
CA ASP A 421 -15.92 21.95 11.05
C ASP A 421 -15.69 22.93 9.89
N MET A 422 -14.41 23.19 9.56
CA MET A 422 -14.03 24.03 8.41
C MET A 422 -13.81 23.20 7.12
N GLY A 423 -14.16 21.91 7.13
CA GLY A 423 -14.02 20.98 6.01
C GLY A 423 -12.69 20.22 5.99
N ASN A 424 -11.56 20.91 6.16
CA ASN A 424 -10.22 20.31 6.16
C ASN A 424 -9.48 20.38 7.51
N LEU A 425 -10.00 21.14 8.47
CA LEU A 425 -9.50 21.24 9.85
C LEU A 425 -10.63 21.61 10.81
N THR A 426 -10.41 21.39 12.11
CA THR A 426 -11.35 21.80 13.17
C THR A 426 -10.94 23.16 13.74
N LEU A 427 -11.87 24.11 13.80
CA LEU A 427 -11.70 25.32 14.60
C LEU A 427 -12.29 25.09 15.98
N TYR A 428 -11.45 25.10 17.02
CA TYR A 428 -11.94 25.18 18.39
C TYR A 428 -12.08 26.63 18.83
N ILE A 429 -13.22 26.92 19.45
CA ILE A 429 -13.52 28.19 20.08
C ILE A 429 -13.54 27.93 21.58
N PHE A 430 -12.65 28.58 22.33
CA PHE A 430 -12.58 28.45 23.79
C PHE A 430 -12.86 29.78 24.48
N LYS A 431 -13.56 29.71 25.61
CA LYS A 431 -13.78 30.88 26.46
C LYS A 431 -12.48 31.32 27.14
N SER A 432 -12.20 32.62 27.13
CA SER A 432 -11.12 33.26 27.88
C SER A 432 -11.59 34.61 28.43
N GLU A 433 -11.28 34.89 29.70
CA GLU A 433 -11.60 36.14 30.38
C GLU A 433 -10.33 36.98 30.69
N VAL A 434 -9.19 36.60 30.11
CA VAL A 434 -7.88 37.18 30.43
C VAL A 434 -7.39 38.07 29.28
N GLY A 435 -7.11 39.34 29.59
CA GLY A 435 -6.48 40.30 28.68
C GLY A 435 -7.47 41.15 27.87
N GLU A 436 -6.93 41.99 26.99
CA GLU A 436 -7.68 42.75 25.99
C GLU A 436 -7.50 42.09 24.61
N HIS A 437 -8.45 42.30 23.69
CA HIS A 437 -8.32 41.82 22.31
C HIS A 437 -7.06 42.38 21.65
N ALA A 438 -6.42 41.56 20.81
CA ALA A 438 -5.33 42.03 19.97
C ALA A 438 -5.81 43.14 19.01
N PRO A 439 -4.97 44.11 18.64
CA PRO A 439 -5.32 45.11 17.64
C PRO A 439 -5.74 44.44 16.32
N ARG A 440 -6.83 44.94 15.72
CA ARG A 440 -7.32 44.45 14.43
C ARG A 440 -6.25 44.57 13.34
N ARG A 441 -6.19 43.55 12.48
CA ARG A 441 -5.38 43.57 11.25
C ARG A 441 -6.00 44.50 10.20
N THR A 442 -5.20 44.95 9.25
CA THR A 442 -5.63 45.69 8.05
C THR A 442 -5.34 44.87 6.79
N ALA A 443 -5.94 45.25 5.66
CA ALA A 443 -5.64 44.64 4.36
C ALA A 443 -4.23 44.97 3.82
N ILE A 444 -3.47 45.86 4.50
CA ILE A 444 -2.11 46.24 4.14
C ILE A 444 -1.14 45.53 5.08
N ASN A 445 -0.48 44.46 4.60
CA ASN A 445 0.42 43.64 5.41
C ASN A 445 1.53 44.45 6.11
N ALA A 446 2.00 45.55 5.51
CA ALA A 446 3.04 46.41 6.09
C ALA A 446 2.60 47.17 7.35
N ASP A 447 1.29 47.31 7.57
CA ASP A 447 0.72 48.00 8.73
C ASP A 447 0.43 47.05 9.90
N ASN A 448 0.56 45.73 9.69
CA ASN A 448 0.24 44.70 10.67
C ASN A 448 1.47 44.29 11.50
N ALA A 449 1.30 44.12 12.81
CA ALA A 449 2.34 43.55 13.68
C ALA A 449 2.67 42.09 13.30
N PRO A 450 3.91 41.60 13.46
CA PRO A 450 4.24 40.19 13.20
C PRO A 450 3.38 39.21 14.01
N GLY A 451 2.91 38.12 13.41
CA GLY A 451 2.13 37.08 14.07
C GLY A 451 1.09 36.44 13.16
N TYR A 452 0.08 35.80 13.76
CA TYR A 452 -1.07 35.28 13.04
C TYR A 452 -1.82 36.42 12.32
N ASP A 453 -2.08 36.23 11.03
CA ASP A 453 -2.67 37.27 10.18
C ASP A 453 -4.16 37.01 9.93
N SER A 454 -4.52 35.88 9.33
CA SER A 454 -5.88 35.63 8.85
C SER A 454 -6.23 34.17 8.53
N ILE A 455 -7.54 33.91 8.36
CA ILE A 455 -8.13 32.67 7.84
C ILE A 455 -8.70 32.93 6.44
N ALA A 456 -8.62 31.99 5.50
CA ALA A 456 -9.28 32.11 4.21
C ALA A 456 -10.16 30.90 3.92
N PHE A 457 -11.39 31.16 3.45
CA PHE A 457 -12.32 30.16 2.98
C PHE A 457 -12.37 30.18 1.45
N GLU A 458 -12.19 29.00 0.86
CA GLU A 458 -12.37 28.80 -0.57
C GLU A 458 -13.87 28.74 -0.90
N ILE A 459 -14.26 29.44 -1.97
CA ILE A 459 -15.64 29.56 -2.44
C ILE A 459 -15.67 29.50 -3.98
N GLU A 460 -16.79 29.03 -4.53
CA GLU A 460 -16.94 28.84 -5.97
C GLU A 460 -17.13 30.16 -6.74
N ASN A 461 -17.81 31.14 -6.14
CA ASN A 461 -18.14 32.41 -6.77
C ASN A 461 -18.09 33.57 -5.76
N LEU A 462 -17.15 34.50 -5.94
CA LEU A 462 -16.95 35.59 -4.99
C LEU A 462 -18.11 36.58 -4.96
N ASP A 463 -18.75 36.84 -6.09
CA ASP A 463 -19.84 37.81 -6.16
C ASP A 463 -21.07 37.32 -5.37
N GLU A 464 -21.36 36.01 -5.45
CA GLU A 464 -22.42 35.37 -4.67
C GLU A 464 -22.09 35.40 -3.17
N ALA A 465 -20.88 34.98 -2.79
CA ALA A 465 -20.45 34.99 -1.39
C ALA A 465 -20.48 36.40 -0.78
N VAL A 466 -19.99 37.41 -1.50
CA VAL A 466 -20.03 38.81 -1.06
C VAL A 466 -21.47 39.29 -0.92
N SER A 467 -22.35 38.98 -1.89
CA SER A 467 -23.77 39.36 -1.81
C SER A 467 -24.49 38.70 -0.63
N GLU A 468 -24.13 37.48 -0.26
CA GLU A 468 -24.76 36.77 0.87
C GLU A 468 -24.26 37.25 2.23
N LEU A 469 -22.99 37.67 2.31
CA LEU A 469 -22.35 38.16 3.53
C LEU A 469 -22.54 39.67 3.74
N ASP A 470 -22.91 40.42 2.70
CA ASP A 470 -23.16 41.86 2.77
C ASP A 470 -24.21 42.20 3.83
N GLY A 471 -23.85 43.07 4.75
CA GLY A 471 -24.68 43.44 5.90
C GLY A 471 -24.70 42.42 7.05
N LYS A 472 -24.05 41.25 6.91
CA LYS A 472 -23.84 40.27 7.98
C LYS A 472 -22.43 40.30 8.57
N VAL A 473 -21.45 40.77 7.80
CA VAL A 473 -20.04 40.87 8.21
C VAL A 473 -19.51 42.32 8.11
N GLU A 474 -18.43 42.61 8.83
CA GLU A 474 -17.70 43.88 8.70
C GLU A 474 -16.54 43.70 7.70
N TRP A 475 -16.68 44.24 6.48
CA TRP A 475 -15.62 44.18 5.47
C TRP A 475 -14.42 45.05 5.85
N VAL A 476 -13.21 44.53 5.64
CA VAL A 476 -11.97 45.26 5.91
C VAL A 476 -11.58 46.16 4.73
N ASP A 477 -11.77 45.69 3.50
CA ASP A 477 -11.40 46.41 2.28
C ASP A 477 -12.29 46.00 1.08
N GLU A 478 -12.04 46.62 -0.07
CA GLU A 478 -12.63 46.24 -1.36
C GLU A 478 -12.13 44.87 -1.85
N GLU A 479 -12.79 44.33 -2.86
CA GLU A 479 -12.35 43.12 -3.54
C GLU A 479 -10.97 43.31 -4.18
N VAL A 480 -10.11 42.31 -4.04
CA VAL A 480 -8.78 42.29 -4.65
C VAL A 480 -8.67 41.13 -5.62
N GLN A 481 -8.17 41.41 -6.83
CA GLN A 481 -7.74 40.40 -7.79
C GLN A 481 -6.22 40.32 -7.82
N TRP A 482 -5.68 39.14 -7.52
CA TRP A 482 -4.25 38.86 -7.56
C TRP A 482 -3.92 37.82 -8.64
N LYS A 483 -2.78 37.98 -9.32
CA LYS A 483 -2.33 37.09 -10.39
C LYS A 483 -0.89 36.65 -10.16
N HIS A 484 -0.65 35.34 -10.20
CA HIS A 484 0.67 34.75 -10.13
C HIS A 484 1.29 34.59 -11.53
N PRO A 485 2.62 34.71 -11.69
CA PRO A 485 3.29 34.45 -12.97
C PRO A 485 3.08 33.06 -13.57
N SER A 486 2.69 32.06 -12.76
CA SER A 486 2.33 30.71 -13.24
C SER A 486 0.98 30.64 -13.97
N GLY A 487 0.24 31.75 -14.05
CA GLY A 487 -1.09 31.81 -14.64
C GLY A 487 -2.24 31.58 -13.65
N ALA A 488 -1.94 31.15 -12.42
CA ALA A 488 -2.93 31.10 -11.35
C ALA A 488 -3.38 32.51 -10.95
N TRP A 489 -4.66 32.69 -10.66
CA TRP A 489 -5.18 33.96 -10.15
C TRP A 489 -6.26 33.72 -9.10
N TYR A 490 -6.45 34.70 -8.23
CA TYR A 490 -7.38 34.63 -7.11
C TYR A 490 -8.16 35.95 -7.08
N ARG A 491 -9.45 35.86 -6.80
CA ARG A 491 -10.22 36.99 -6.28
C ARG A 491 -10.51 36.73 -4.81
N TYR A 492 -10.38 37.74 -3.97
CA TYR A 492 -10.70 37.60 -2.56
C TYR A 492 -11.17 38.90 -1.95
N ARG A 493 -11.88 38.81 -0.82
CA ARG A 493 -12.28 39.97 -0.04
C ARG A 493 -12.17 39.72 1.47
N PRO A 494 -11.46 40.58 2.22
CA PRO A 494 -11.30 40.43 3.66
C PRO A 494 -12.48 41.00 4.47
N PHE A 495 -12.86 40.31 5.55
CA PHE A 495 -13.84 40.74 6.56
C PHE A 495 -13.40 40.33 7.97
N PHE A 496 -14.06 40.85 9.00
CA PHE A 496 -13.82 40.46 10.39
C PHE A 496 -14.88 39.48 10.91
N ASP A 497 -14.45 38.59 11.82
CA ASP A 497 -15.37 37.94 12.76
C ASP A 497 -15.77 38.92 13.90
N PRO A 498 -16.71 38.54 14.78
CA PRO A 498 -17.20 39.41 15.85
C PRO A 498 -16.14 39.87 16.86
N ASP A 499 -15.01 39.19 16.93
CA ASP A 499 -13.88 39.49 17.82
C ASP A 499 -12.74 40.22 17.10
N GLY A 500 -12.90 40.48 15.79
CA GLY A 500 -11.94 41.24 14.98
C GLY A 500 -10.82 40.39 14.38
N ASN A 501 -10.92 39.06 14.39
CA ASN A 501 -10.03 38.21 13.62
C ASN A 501 -10.30 38.43 12.14
N MET A 502 -9.25 38.49 11.32
CA MET A 502 -9.38 38.75 9.89
C MET A 502 -9.62 37.44 9.13
N LEU A 503 -10.65 37.43 8.28
CA LEU A 503 -11.02 36.31 7.42
C LEU A 503 -11.13 36.75 5.97
N TYR A 504 -11.02 35.80 5.05
CA TYR A 504 -11.18 36.01 3.61
C TYR A 504 -12.19 35.01 3.05
N VAL A 505 -12.99 35.47 2.09
CA VAL A 505 -13.60 34.59 1.08
C VAL A 505 -12.77 34.69 -0.18
N THR A 506 -12.38 33.55 -0.75
CA THR A 506 -11.40 33.46 -1.84
C THR A 506 -11.90 32.54 -2.95
N GLU A 507 -11.96 33.06 -4.18
CA GLU A 507 -12.26 32.33 -5.41
C GLU A 507 -10.95 32.04 -6.17
N PRO A 508 -10.39 30.82 -6.05
CA PRO A 508 -9.15 30.45 -6.73
C PRO A 508 -9.42 29.97 -8.16
N HIS A 509 -8.60 30.44 -9.10
CA HIS A 509 -8.57 29.93 -10.47
C HIS A 509 -7.16 29.45 -10.77
N ARG A 510 -7.01 28.13 -10.83
CA ARG A 510 -5.76 27.49 -11.25
C ARG A 510 -5.65 27.60 -12.76
N ALA A 511 -4.44 27.84 -13.28
CA ALA A 511 -4.23 27.76 -14.72
C ALA A 511 -4.64 26.37 -15.20
N ASP A 512 -5.42 26.29 -16.28
CA ASP A 512 -5.69 25.02 -16.97
C ASP A 512 -4.34 24.37 -17.29
N ALA A 513 -4.12 23.17 -16.74
CA ALA A 513 -2.91 22.39 -16.91
C ALA A 513 -2.79 21.83 -18.34
#